data_AF-A0A7K2JLU6-F1
#
_entry.id   AF-A0A7K2JLU6-F1
#
_cell.length_a   1.000
_cell.length_b   1.000
_cell.length_c   1.000
_cell.angle_alpha   90.00
_cell.angle_beta   90.00
_cell.angle_gamma   90.00
#
_symmetry.space_group_name_H-M   'P 1'
#
loop_
_entity.id
_entity.type
_entity.pdbx_description
1 polymer ?
#
loop_
_entity_poly.entity_id
_entity_poly.type
_entity_poly.pdbx_seq_one_letter_code
_entity_poly.pdbx_strand_id
1 'polypeptide(L)'
;DTAATRSAVVSALPRHAHAHFACHALSDLRRPSESRLLLHDATEPPLTVRDLARLRLPSARLAYLSACDTLRSSPELSDEAVHIVSALQMAGFPHVVGSLWHVVDAIAAEVARSVYEALHTGGGTLDVSRTADALHTAVRALRDQYPQTPSLWACQVHAGP
;
A
#
# COMPACT_ATOMS: atom_id res chain seq x y z
N ASP A 1 -2.31 -14.39 -8.15
CA ASP A 1 -1.90 -14.24 -9.56
C ASP A 1 -0.52 -14.86 -9.72
N THR A 2 -0.35 -15.82 -10.63
CA THR A 2 0.92 -16.52 -10.84
C THR A 2 1.98 -15.67 -11.56
N ALA A 3 1.57 -14.56 -12.18
CA ALA A 3 2.46 -13.66 -12.91
C ALA A 3 3.08 -12.56 -12.04
N ALA A 4 2.64 -12.40 -10.79
CA ALA A 4 3.14 -11.39 -9.86
C ALA A 4 4.49 -11.82 -9.24
N THR A 5 5.53 -12.05 -10.05
CA THR A 5 6.90 -12.34 -9.61
C THR A 5 7.69 -11.06 -9.33
N ARG A 6 8.82 -11.13 -8.61
CA ARG A 6 9.66 -9.95 -8.34
C ARG A 6 10.17 -9.35 -9.65
N SER A 7 10.65 -10.18 -10.57
CA SER A 7 11.13 -9.72 -11.87
C SER A 7 10.03 -9.00 -12.67
N ALA A 8 8.82 -9.55 -12.69
CA ALA A 8 7.68 -8.95 -13.39
C ALA A 8 7.29 -7.60 -12.77
N VAL A 9 7.18 -7.53 -11.44
CA VAL A 9 6.84 -6.30 -10.71
C VAL A 9 7.89 -5.21 -10.95
N VAL A 10 9.17 -5.52 -10.76
CA VAL A 10 10.27 -4.56 -10.94
C VAL A 10 10.35 -4.07 -12.39
N SER A 11 10.06 -4.92 -13.37
CA SER A 11 9.99 -4.54 -14.79
C SER A 11 8.76 -3.69 -15.13
N ALA A 12 7.64 -3.90 -14.45
CA ALA A 12 6.40 -3.17 -14.70
C ALA A 12 6.38 -1.77 -14.06
N LEU A 13 6.93 -1.61 -12.86
CA LEU A 13 6.86 -0.37 -12.09
C LEU A 13 7.34 0.88 -12.86
N PRO A 14 8.45 0.88 -13.62
CA PRO A 14 8.89 2.06 -14.36
C PRO A 14 7.92 2.51 -15.47
N ARG A 15 7.03 1.61 -15.91
CA ARG A 15 6.11 1.83 -17.04
C ARG A 15 4.70 2.23 -16.62
N HIS A 16 4.43 2.27 -15.31
CA HIS A 16 3.09 2.56 -14.79
C HIS A 16 3.13 3.71 -13.79
N ALA A 17 2.19 4.64 -13.93
CA ALA A 17 2.03 5.74 -13.00
C ALA A 17 1.44 5.30 -11.66
N HIS A 18 0.65 4.21 -11.68
CA HIS A 18 -0.07 3.72 -10.51
C HIS A 18 0.30 2.28 -10.23
N ALA A 19 0.51 1.94 -8.96
CA ALA A 19 0.74 0.57 -8.50
C ALA A 19 -0.23 0.25 -7.38
N HIS A 20 -0.93 -0.89 -7.47
CA HIS A 20 -1.75 -1.43 -6.40
C HIS A 20 -1.17 -2.77 -5.97
N PHE A 21 -0.79 -2.87 -4.70
CA PHE A 21 -0.27 -4.09 -4.12
C PHE A 21 -1.34 -4.71 -3.21
N ALA A 22 -2.05 -5.71 -3.72
CA ALA A 22 -2.97 -6.56 -2.97
C ALA A 22 -2.28 -7.89 -2.63
N CYS A 23 -1.20 -7.79 -1.87
CA CYS A 23 -0.37 -8.94 -1.47
C CYS A 23 0.04 -8.81 -0.01
N HIS A 24 0.50 -9.89 0.60
CA HIS A 24 0.98 -9.82 1.97
C HIS A 24 2.31 -9.08 2.05
N ALA A 25 2.58 -8.45 3.19
CA ALA A 25 3.91 -7.98 3.55
C ALA A 25 4.41 -8.80 4.74
N LEU A 26 5.73 -8.97 4.83
CA LEU A 26 6.38 -9.51 6.01
C LEU A 26 7.42 -8.55 6.51
N SER A 27 7.39 -8.32 7.81
CA SER A 27 8.33 -7.42 8.42
C SER A 27 9.47 -8.12 9.17
N ASP A 28 10.63 -7.47 9.17
CA ASP A 28 11.79 -7.87 9.96
C ASP A 28 12.14 -6.74 10.95
N LEU A 29 11.58 -6.82 12.16
CA LEU A 29 11.80 -5.85 13.25
C LEU A 29 13.27 -5.62 13.60
N ARG A 30 14.15 -6.61 13.35
CA ARG A 30 15.59 -6.48 13.63
C ARG A 30 16.31 -5.78 12.48
N ARG A 31 15.78 -5.87 11.26
CA ARG A 31 16.34 -5.30 10.05
C ARG A 31 15.20 -4.74 9.18
N PRO A 32 14.65 -3.55 9.50
CA PRO A 32 13.49 -3.01 8.79
C PRO A 32 13.69 -2.87 7.26
N SER A 33 14.93 -2.72 6.80
CA SER A 33 15.25 -2.70 5.37
C SER A 33 15.04 -4.04 4.65
N GLU A 34 14.96 -5.15 5.39
CA GLU A 34 14.71 -6.52 4.89
C GLU A 34 13.21 -6.90 4.98
N SER A 35 12.36 -6.04 5.53
CA SER A 35 10.91 -6.16 5.38
C SER A 35 10.56 -6.18 3.88
N ARG A 36 9.52 -6.91 3.50
CA ARG A 36 9.30 -7.29 2.08
C ARG A 36 7.86 -7.54 1.72
N LEU A 37 7.55 -7.32 0.45
CA LEU A 37 6.30 -7.77 -0.15
C LEU A 37 6.41 -9.25 -0.52
N LEU A 38 5.39 -10.02 -0.15
CA LEU A 38 5.22 -11.42 -0.55
C LEU A 38 4.57 -11.46 -1.91
N LEU A 39 5.41 -11.70 -2.91
CA LEU A 39 5.02 -11.91 -4.30
C LEU A 39 4.76 -13.41 -4.53
N HIS A 40 4.22 -13.77 -5.69
CA HIS A 40 3.75 -15.13 -5.95
C HIS A 40 4.86 -16.19 -5.86
N ASP A 41 6.04 -15.85 -6.34
CA ASP A 41 7.13 -16.80 -6.54
C ASP A 41 8.01 -16.91 -5.29
N ALA A 42 8.18 -18.12 -4.78
CA ALA A 42 9.10 -18.45 -3.68
C ALA A 42 10.53 -18.78 -4.16
N THR A 43 10.75 -18.88 -5.48
CA THR A 43 12.05 -19.18 -6.10
C THR A 43 12.89 -17.92 -6.32
N GLU A 44 12.24 -16.77 -6.52
CA GLU A 44 12.92 -15.48 -6.54
C GLU A 44 13.12 -14.92 -5.12
N PRO A 45 14.18 -14.14 -4.87
CA PRO A 45 14.29 -13.43 -3.61
C PRO A 45 13.09 -12.49 -3.45
N PRO A 46 12.61 -12.26 -2.21
CA PRO A 46 11.48 -11.39 -1.96
C PRO A 46 11.81 -9.93 -2.31
N LEU A 47 10.78 -9.14 -2.68
CA LEU A 47 10.96 -7.71 -2.97
C LEU A 47 11.01 -6.91 -1.67
N THR A 48 12.21 -6.53 -1.25
CA THR A 48 12.45 -5.87 0.05
C THR A 48 12.21 -4.35 0.01
N VAL A 49 12.06 -3.74 1.19
CA VAL A 49 12.06 -2.29 1.41
C VAL A 49 13.33 -1.66 0.82
N ARG A 50 14.49 -2.28 1.02
CA ARG A 50 15.76 -1.82 0.42
C ARG A 50 15.71 -1.82 -1.11
N ASP A 51 15.15 -2.88 -1.70
CA ASP A 51 15.03 -2.98 -3.16
C ASP A 51 14.10 -1.89 -3.70
N LEU A 52 12.93 -1.71 -3.08
CA LEU A 52 11.96 -0.67 -3.43
C LEU A 52 12.58 0.72 -3.37
N ALA A 53 13.25 1.06 -2.27
CA ALA A 53 13.87 2.38 -2.07
C ALA A 53 14.98 2.73 -3.10
N ARG A 54 15.59 1.71 -3.71
CA ARG A 54 16.62 1.89 -4.75
C ARG A 54 16.05 2.10 -6.14
N LEU A 55 14.76 1.84 -6.35
CA LEU A 55 14.11 2.11 -7.63
C LEU A 55 14.10 3.62 -7.92
N ARG A 56 14.02 3.96 -9.21
CA ARG A 56 13.85 5.33 -9.70
C ARG A 56 12.70 5.33 -10.69
N LEU A 57 11.55 5.81 -10.24
CA LEU A 57 10.27 5.72 -10.95
C LEU A 57 9.76 7.13 -11.29
N PRO A 58 10.33 7.82 -12.29
CA PRO A 58 9.95 9.21 -12.60
C PRO A 58 8.48 9.37 -13.07
N SER A 59 7.90 8.28 -13.60
CA SER A 59 6.51 8.24 -14.04
C SER A 59 5.52 7.92 -12.91
N ALA A 60 5.99 7.54 -11.73
CA ALA A 60 5.15 7.16 -10.59
C ALA A 60 4.31 8.34 -10.07
N ARG A 61 3.10 8.03 -9.61
CA ARG A 61 2.09 8.99 -9.15
C ARG A 61 1.38 8.51 -7.88
N LEU A 62 0.90 7.27 -7.87
CA LEU A 62 0.21 6.69 -6.72
C LEU A 62 0.64 5.24 -6.48
N ALA A 63 1.05 4.92 -5.26
CA ALA A 63 1.12 3.54 -4.80
C ALA A 63 0.04 3.29 -3.75
N TYR A 64 -0.74 2.23 -3.92
CA TYR A 64 -1.76 1.80 -2.97
C TYR A 64 -1.35 0.43 -2.42
N LEU A 65 -1.06 0.37 -1.12
CA LEU A 65 -0.74 -0.86 -0.41
C LEU A 65 -2.00 -1.38 0.28
N SER A 66 -2.70 -2.31 -0.37
CA SER A 66 -3.70 -3.18 0.28
C SER A 66 -3.00 -4.37 0.93
N ALA A 67 -1.84 -4.13 1.54
CA ALA A 67 -0.97 -5.18 2.01
C ALA A 67 -1.22 -5.49 3.48
N CYS A 68 -1.66 -6.72 3.73
CA CYS A 68 -1.96 -7.23 5.05
C CYS A 68 -0.75 -8.01 5.58
N ASP A 69 -0.24 -7.66 6.77
CA ASP A 69 0.74 -8.50 7.46
C ASP A 69 0.05 -9.77 7.98
N THR A 70 0.59 -10.94 7.64
CA THR A 70 0.08 -12.26 8.04
C THR A 70 0.85 -12.89 9.19
N LEU A 71 1.93 -12.28 9.68
CA LEU A 71 2.82 -12.90 10.66
C LEU A 71 3.13 -11.96 11.84
N ARG A 72 2.34 -12.19 12.91
CA ARG A 72 2.43 -11.66 14.29
C ARG A 72 1.81 -10.29 14.50
N SER A 73 0.64 -10.31 15.11
CA SER A 73 0.00 -9.24 15.88
C SER A 73 0.87 -8.74 17.04
N SER A 74 1.99 -8.09 16.74
CA SER A 74 2.80 -7.34 17.71
C SER A 74 2.45 -5.85 17.60
N PRO A 75 2.35 -5.10 18.70
CA PRO A 75 2.12 -3.65 18.66
C PRO A 75 3.18 -2.85 17.87
N GLU A 76 4.31 -3.48 17.57
CA GLU A 76 5.45 -2.93 16.82
C GLU A 76 5.20 -2.82 15.30
N LEU A 77 4.13 -3.43 14.77
CA LEU A 77 3.78 -3.45 13.33
C LEU A 77 3.47 -2.06 12.75
N SER A 78 3.06 -1.10 13.58
CA SER A 78 2.68 0.24 13.13
C SER A 78 3.86 0.99 12.48
N ASP A 79 5.08 0.75 12.95
CA ASP A 79 6.30 1.40 12.43
C ASP A 79 6.69 0.86 11.03
N GLU A 80 6.18 -0.30 10.65
CA GLU A 80 6.64 -1.03 9.46
C GLU A 80 5.86 -0.66 8.20
N ALA A 81 4.56 -0.41 8.36
CA ALA A 81 3.76 0.24 7.33
C ALA A 81 4.41 1.57 6.91
N VAL A 82 4.93 2.32 7.88
CA VAL A 82 5.68 3.56 7.64
C VAL A 82 6.95 3.28 6.81
N HIS A 83 7.67 2.20 7.07
CA HIS A 83 8.89 1.85 6.31
C HIS A 83 8.63 1.48 4.84
N ILE A 84 7.61 0.67 4.54
CA ILE A 84 7.27 0.31 3.14
C ILE A 84 6.70 1.55 2.41
N VAL A 85 5.83 2.31 3.06
CA VAL A 85 5.29 3.57 2.52
C VAL A 85 6.44 4.54 2.18
N SER A 86 7.40 4.70 3.10
CA SER A 86 8.58 5.55 2.87
C SER A 86 9.46 5.05 1.74
N ALA A 87 9.63 3.72 1.60
CA ALA A 87 10.41 3.15 0.49
C ALA A 87 9.77 3.42 -0.89
N LEU A 88 8.44 3.38 -0.99
CA LEU A 88 7.73 3.73 -2.21
C LEU A 88 7.81 5.23 -2.52
N GLN A 89 7.79 6.09 -1.50
CA GLN A 89 8.08 7.51 -1.70
C GLN A 89 9.50 7.74 -2.23
N MET A 90 10.51 7.10 -1.61
CA MET A 90 11.90 7.16 -2.08
C MET A 90 12.07 6.61 -3.50
N ALA A 91 11.26 5.62 -3.88
CA ALA A 91 11.24 5.06 -5.24
C ALA A 91 10.70 6.07 -6.27
N GLY A 92 9.84 7.01 -5.87
CA GLY A 92 9.29 8.07 -6.71
C GLY A 92 7.77 8.24 -6.67
N PHE A 93 7.03 7.51 -5.82
CA PHE A 93 5.58 7.70 -5.68
C PHE A 93 5.27 8.88 -4.75
N PRO A 94 4.74 10.01 -5.26
CA PRO A 94 4.44 11.17 -4.41
C PRO A 94 3.27 10.92 -3.46
N HIS A 95 2.27 10.14 -3.88
CA HIS A 95 1.19 9.70 -3.00
C HIS A 95 1.32 8.20 -2.73
N VAL A 96 1.30 7.82 -1.46
CA VAL A 96 1.30 6.43 -1.04
C VAL A 96 0.22 6.22 0.01
N VAL A 97 -0.65 5.24 -0.21
CA VAL A 97 -1.65 4.79 0.75
C VAL A 97 -1.22 3.44 1.32
N GLY A 98 -1.39 3.24 2.62
CA GLY A 98 -1.17 1.96 3.29
C GLY A 98 -1.96 1.83 4.59
N SER A 99 -1.70 0.77 5.35
CA SER A 99 -2.36 0.48 6.62
C SER A 99 -1.37 0.15 7.72
N LEU A 100 -1.50 0.75 8.90
CA LEU A 100 -0.65 0.54 10.08
C LEU A 100 -0.73 -0.87 10.66
N TRP A 101 -1.88 -1.53 10.52
CA TRP A 101 -2.10 -2.91 10.96
C TRP A 101 -3.03 -3.64 10.00
N HIS A 102 -3.08 -4.96 10.16
CA HIS A 102 -3.95 -5.84 9.38
C HIS A 102 -5.43 -5.44 9.52
N VAL A 103 -6.10 -5.28 8.38
CA VAL A 103 -7.55 -5.08 8.29
C VAL A 103 -8.16 -6.28 7.59
N VAL A 104 -9.38 -6.65 7.98
CA VAL A 104 -10.10 -7.72 7.29
C VAL A 104 -10.30 -7.37 5.81
N ASP A 105 -10.10 -8.36 4.92
CA ASP A 105 -10.08 -8.18 3.46
C ASP A 105 -11.30 -7.42 2.92
N ALA A 106 -12.49 -7.69 3.45
CA ALA A 106 -13.72 -7.02 3.02
C ALA A 106 -13.66 -5.50 3.23
N ILE A 107 -13.12 -5.06 4.37
CA ILE A 107 -12.98 -3.64 4.69
C ILE A 107 -11.85 -3.03 3.86
N ALA A 108 -10.73 -3.73 3.68
CA ALA A 108 -9.64 -3.25 2.82
C ALA A 108 -10.11 -3.04 1.36
N ALA A 109 -10.88 -3.98 0.82
CA ALA A 109 -11.48 -3.88 -0.51
C ALA A 109 -12.50 -2.73 -0.60
N GLU A 110 -13.30 -2.51 0.43
CA GLU A 110 -14.26 -1.41 0.50
C GLU A 110 -13.58 -0.03 0.49
N VAL A 111 -12.51 0.14 1.28
CA VAL A 111 -11.70 1.37 1.28
C VAL A 111 -11.07 1.59 -0.08
N ALA A 112 -10.41 0.57 -0.64
CA ALA A 112 -9.74 0.68 -1.93
C ALA A 112 -10.73 1.08 -3.03
N ARG A 113 -11.90 0.42 -3.09
CA ARG A 113 -12.98 0.77 -4.02
C ARG A 113 -13.41 2.22 -3.87
N SER A 114 -13.72 2.65 -2.65
CA SER A 114 -14.17 4.02 -2.36
C SER A 114 -13.13 5.06 -2.75
N VAL A 115 -11.85 4.78 -2.51
CA VAL A 115 -10.73 5.65 -2.92
C VAL A 115 -10.67 5.74 -4.44
N TYR A 116 -10.61 4.62 -5.17
CA TYR A 116 -10.50 4.65 -6.63
C TYR A 116 -11.71 5.29 -7.31
N GLU A 117 -12.92 5.07 -6.79
CA GLU A 117 -14.13 5.75 -7.26
C GLU A 117 -14.02 7.26 -7.11
N ALA A 118 -13.53 7.75 -5.97
CA ALA A 118 -13.37 9.19 -5.72
C ALA A 118 -12.25 9.84 -6.56
N LEU A 119 -11.20 9.09 -6.89
CA LEU A 119 -10.10 9.56 -7.73
C LEU A 119 -10.42 9.53 -9.22
N HIS A 120 -11.43 8.77 -9.65
CA HIS A 120 -11.78 8.67 -11.06
C HIS A 120 -12.36 9.98 -11.59
N THR A 121 -11.73 10.53 -12.63
CA THR A 121 -12.14 11.82 -13.24
C THR A 121 -12.91 11.69 -14.55
N GLY A 122 -13.33 10.47 -14.90
CA GLY A 122 -13.85 10.16 -16.23
C GLY A 122 -12.72 9.92 -17.24
N GLY A 123 -13.01 9.29 -18.37
CA GLY A 123 -12.02 9.05 -19.43
C GLY A 123 -10.87 8.09 -19.07
N GLY A 124 -10.98 7.35 -17.97
CA GLY A 124 -9.97 6.36 -17.54
C GLY A 124 -8.80 6.93 -16.73
N THR A 125 -8.83 8.21 -16.36
CA THR A 125 -7.77 8.86 -15.58
C THR A 125 -8.07 8.91 -14.08
N LEU A 126 -7.01 9.00 -13.27
CA LEU A 126 -7.09 9.22 -11.82
C LEU A 126 -6.53 10.61 -11.47
N ASP A 127 -7.27 11.40 -10.71
CA ASP A 127 -6.78 12.61 -10.05
C ASP A 127 -6.20 12.26 -8.69
N VAL A 128 -4.92 11.87 -8.70
CA VAL A 128 -4.20 11.43 -7.50
C VAL A 128 -3.97 12.56 -6.49
N SER A 129 -4.15 13.84 -6.86
CA SER A 129 -4.02 14.95 -5.91
C SER A 129 -5.10 14.90 -4.81
N ARG A 130 -6.21 14.22 -5.08
CA ARG A 130 -7.33 14.01 -4.15
C ARG A 130 -7.17 12.77 -3.28
N THR A 131 -6.01 12.11 -3.29
CA THR A 131 -5.79 10.85 -2.54
C THR A 131 -6.04 11.01 -1.04
N ALA A 132 -5.56 12.10 -0.42
CA ALA A 132 -5.78 12.37 0.99
C ALA A 132 -7.28 12.51 1.32
N ASP A 133 -8.00 13.33 0.57
CA ASP A 133 -9.44 13.58 0.76
C ASP A 133 -10.29 12.32 0.48
N ALA A 134 -9.93 11.57 -0.55
CA ALA A 134 -10.58 10.31 -0.91
C ALA A 134 -10.44 9.28 0.23
N LEU A 135 -9.22 9.10 0.75
CA LEU A 135 -8.97 8.20 1.86
C LEU A 135 -9.68 8.67 3.14
N HIS A 136 -9.61 9.96 3.44
CA HIS A 136 -10.29 10.55 4.59
C HIS A 136 -11.80 10.29 4.55
N THR A 137 -12.42 10.49 3.38
CA THR A 137 -13.85 10.25 3.19
C THR A 137 -14.21 8.78 3.39
N ALA A 138 -13.44 7.87 2.80
CA ALA A 138 -13.65 6.42 2.97
C ALA A 138 -13.52 5.98 4.44
N VAL A 139 -12.49 6.45 5.14
CA VAL A 139 -12.25 6.17 6.56
C VAL A 139 -13.39 6.72 7.42
N ARG A 140 -13.90 7.92 7.13
CA ARG A 140 -15.03 8.50 7.85
C ARG A 140 -16.31 7.70 7.68
N ALA A 141 -16.62 7.28 6.46
CA ALA A 141 -17.78 6.43 6.21
C ALA A 141 -17.72 5.13 7.03
N LEU A 142 -16.56 4.47 7.06
CA LEU A 142 -16.34 3.28 7.89
C LEU A 142 -16.45 3.57 9.38
N ARG A 143 -15.92 4.70 9.86
CA ARG A 143 -16.05 5.12 11.25
C ARG A 143 -17.50 5.33 11.63
N ASP A 144 -18.29 5.96 10.77
CA ASP A 144 -19.70 6.23 11.04
C ASP A 144 -20.53 4.92 11.03
N GLN A 145 -20.12 3.93 10.24
CA GLN A 145 -20.70 2.57 10.24
C GLN A 145 -20.26 1.71 11.43
N TYR A 146 -18.99 1.82 11.85
CA TYR A 146 -18.38 1.04 12.93
C TYR A 146 -17.78 1.92 14.03
N PRO A 147 -18.59 2.75 14.72
CA PRO A 147 -18.08 3.77 15.64
C PRO A 147 -17.39 3.16 16.88
N GLN A 148 -17.78 1.95 17.27
CA GLN A 148 -17.24 1.23 18.42
C GLN A 148 -16.10 0.28 18.06
N THR A 149 -15.62 0.28 16.80
CA THR A 149 -14.57 -0.64 16.35
C THR A 149 -13.47 0.09 15.56
N PRO A 150 -12.67 0.95 16.22
CA PRO A 150 -11.60 1.71 15.57
C PRO A 150 -10.56 0.88 14.83
N SER A 151 -10.36 -0.37 15.24
CA SER A 151 -9.45 -1.31 14.57
C SER A 151 -9.79 -1.55 13.09
N LEU A 152 -11.03 -1.27 12.65
CA LEU A 152 -11.44 -1.42 11.24
C LEU A 152 -11.10 -0.20 10.36
N TRP A 153 -10.94 1.00 10.92
CA TRP A 153 -10.86 2.23 10.13
C TRP A 153 -9.68 3.13 10.49
N ALA A 154 -9.13 3.05 11.70
CA ALA A 154 -8.09 3.96 12.17
C ALA A 154 -6.67 3.63 11.65
N CYS A 155 -6.52 2.51 10.94
CA CYS A 155 -5.24 2.03 10.40
C CYS A 155 -4.77 2.76 9.15
N GLN A 156 -5.68 3.39 8.41
CA GLN A 156 -5.38 3.87 7.07
C GLN A 156 -4.47 5.09 7.14
N VAL A 157 -3.38 5.06 6.38
CA VAL A 157 -2.40 6.14 6.29
C VAL A 157 -2.21 6.57 4.85
N HIS A 158 -2.09 7.87 4.66
CA HIS A 158 -1.63 8.48 3.42
C HIS A 158 -0.35 9.26 3.70
N ALA A 159 0.63 9.08 2.83
CA ALA A 159 1.84 9.87 2.82
C ALA A 159 1.99 10.52 1.45
N GLY A 160 1.96 11.85 1.41
CA GLY A 160 2.15 12.64 0.21
C GLY A 160 1.83 14.12 0.44
N PRO A 161 1.97 14.95 -0.60
CA PRO A 161 1.50 16.34 -0.59
C PRO A 161 -0.01 16.44 -0.38
#